data_AF-A0A2T4X4F5-F1
#
_entry.id   AF-A0A2T4X4F5-F1
#
_cell.length_a   1.000
_cell.length_b   1.000
_cell.length_c   1.000
_cell.angle_alpha   90.00
_cell.angle_beta   90.00
_cell.angle_gamma   90.00
#
_symmetry.space_group_name_H-M   'P 1'
#
loop_
_entity.id
_entity.type
_entity.pdbx_description
1 polymer ?
#
loop_
_entity_poly.entity_id
_entity_poly.type
_entity_poly.pdbx_seq_one_letter_code
_entity_poly.pdbx_strand_id
1 'polypeptide(L)'
;MKNLISISRGDNARMLKYLNQFQELIPPRVENLKACLQADDRKMIRQILHQMSPQLQFFGIPGMLTPIRRLEHEYETMSRKELKTLVDRMLKKLDGAIKEVALIVKNNFTAF
;
A
#
# COMPACT_ATOMS: atom_id res chain seq x y z
N MET A 1 2.04 -8.89 -8.77
CA MET A 1 3.34 -8.64 -8.07
C MET A 1 4.61 -8.97 -8.88
N LYS A 2 4.83 -8.33 -10.05
CA LYS A 2 6.00 -8.63 -10.92
C LYS A 2 7.36 -8.29 -10.28
N ASN A 3 7.43 -7.25 -9.45
CA ASN A 3 8.66 -6.84 -8.78
C ASN A 3 9.15 -7.90 -7.78
N LEU A 4 8.25 -8.55 -7.03
CA LEU A 4 8.65 -9.56 -6.04
C LEU A 4 9.26 -10.80 -6.70
N ILE A 5 8.72 -11.24 -7.84
CA ILE A 5 9.29 -12.37 -8.62
C ILE A 5 10.69 -12.03 -9.11
N SER A 6 10.90 -10.79 -9.58
CA SER A 6 12.21 -10.33 -10.04
C SER A 6 13.23 -10.24 -8.90
N ILE A 7 12.83 -9.68 -7.74
CA ILE A 7 13.72 -9.49 -6.59
C ILE A 7 14.00 -10.82 -5.86
N SER A 8 13.06 -11.76 -5.88
CA SER A 8 13.27 -13.10 -5.32
C SER A 8 14.17 -13.97 -6.19
N ARG A 9 14.38 -13.63 -7.47
CA ARG A 9 15.15 -14.44 -8.43
C ARG A 9 14.66 -15.89 -8.52
N GLY A 10 13.37 -16.12 -8.30
CA GLY A 10 12.77 -17.46 -8.26
C GLY A 10 12.96 -18.23 -6.95
N ASP A 11 13.62 -17.64 -5.94
CA ASP A 11 13.73 -18.24 -4.61
C ASP A 11 12.41 -18.11 -3.83
N ASN A 12 11.77 -19.25 -3.60
CA ASN A 12 10.50 -19.36 -2.89
C ASN A 12 10.59 -18.94 -1.42
N ALA A 13 11.69 -19.23 -0.71
CA ALA A 13 11.85 -18.82 0.68
C ALA A 13 12.01 -17.30 0.78
N ARG A 14 12.77 -16.71 -0.15
CA ARG A 14 12.92 -15.25 -0.25
C ARG A 14 11.61 -14.57 -0.64
N MET A 15 10.86 -15.16 -1.56
CA MET A 15 9.54 -14.67 -1.94
C MET A 15 8.58 -14.68 -0.75
N LEU A 16 8.47 -15.80 -0.03
CA LEU A 16 7.63 -15.92 1.16
C LEU A 16 8.01 -14.89 2.22
N LYS A 17 9.31 -14.68 2.46
CA LYS A 17 9.79 -13.63 3.38
C LYS A 17 9.26 -12.25 3.01
N TYR A 18 9.32 -11.86 1.73
CA TYR A 18 8.81 -10.56 1.30
C TYR A 18 7.28 -10.46 1.37
N LEU A 19 6.56 -11.55 1.07
CA LEU A 19 5.11 -11.61 1.20
C LEU A 19 4.66 -11.47 2.67
N ASN A 20 5.35 -12.11 3.60
CA ASN A 20 5.08 -11.97 5.03
C ASN A 20 5.36 -10.55 5.51
N GLN A 21 6.49 -9.95 5.10
CA GLN A 21 6.78 -8.54 5.39
C GLN A 21 5.71 -7.59 4.85
N PHE A 22 5.12 -7.89 3.69
CA PHE A 22 3.98 -7.13 3.17
C PHE A 22 2.79 -7.23 4.13
N GLN A 23 2.42 -8.45 4.54
CA GLN A 23 1.27 -8.71 5.42
C GLN A 23 1.44 -8.09 6.81
N GLU A 24 2.67 -7.96 7.29
CA GLU A 24 2.97 -7.30 8.57
C GLU A 24 2.91 -5.77 8.45
N LEU A 25 3.43 -5.19 7.37
CA LEU A 25 3.64 -3.75 7.27
C LEU A 25 2.48 -2.98 6.65
N ILE A 26 1.82 -3.53 5.63
CA ILE A 26 0.87 -2.78 4.81
C ILE A 26 -0.54 -2.72 5.43
N PRO A 27 -1.16 -3.83 5.87
CA PRO A 27 -2.52 -3.79 6.42
C PRO A 27 -2.70 -2.84 7.61
N PRO A 28 -1.84 -2.83 8.65
CA PRO A 28 -2.00 -1.89 9.76
C PRO A 28 -1.95 -0.42 9.31
N ARG A 29 -1.10 -0.10 8.33
CA ARG A 29 -1.00 1.26 7.79
C ARG A 29 -2.20 1.65 6.95
N VAL A 30 -2.82 0.70 6.24
CA VAL A 30 -4.08 0.90 5.52
C VAL A 30 -5.21 1.21 6.50
N GLU A 31 -5.31 0.49 7.61
CA GLU A 31 -6.31 0.78 8.65
C GLU A 31 -6.07 2.15 9.29
N ASN A 32 -4.82 2.50 9.60
CA ASN A 32 -4.49 3.85 10.08
C ASN A 32 -4.87 4.93 9.07
N LEU A 33 -4.63 4.69 7.77
CA LEU A 33 -5.01 5.64 6.71
C LEU A 33 -6.53 5.81 6.60
N LYS A 34 -7.31 4.73 6.76
CA LYS A 34 -8.78 4.78 6.81
C LYS A 34 -9.26 5.61 8.00
N ALA A 35 -8.68 5.40 9.18
CA ALA A 35 -9.01 6.15 10.38
C ALA A 35 -8.68 7.65 10.24
N CYS A 36 -7.50 7.99 9.70
CA CYS A 36 -7.13 9.39 9.46
C CYS A 36 -8.05 10.06 8.44
N LEU A 37 -8.48 9.33 7.40
CA LEU A 37 -9.45 9.84 6.43
C LEU A 37 -10.82 10.13 7.05
N GLN A 38 -11.28 9.27 7.96
CA GLN A 38 -12.53 9.50 8.70
C GLN A 38 -12.43 10.70 9.64
N ALA A 39 -11.27 10.91 10.27
CA ALA A 39 -10.98 12.04 11.15
C ALA A 39 -10.67 13.35 10.40
N ASP A 40 -10.61 13.34 9.06
CA ASP A 40 -10.18 14.48 8.22
C ASP A 40 -8.75 14.98 8.57
N ASP A 41 -7.89 14.10 9.09
CA ASP A 41 -6.50 14.41 9.46
C ASP A 41 -5.59 14.38 8.24
N ARG A 42 -5.61 15.49 7.48
CA ARG A 42 -4.86 15.65 6.24
C ARG A 42 -3.35 15.50 6.41
N LYS A 43 -2.83 16.00 7.54
CA LYS A 43 -1.39 15.97 7.83
C LYS A 43 -0.94 14.53 8.05
N MET A 44 -1.72 13.75 8.81
CA MET A 44 -1.41 12.35 9.05
C MET A 44 -1.59 11.49 7.79
N ILE A 45 -2.64 11.75 6.98
CA ILE A 45 -2.80 11.11 5.66
C ILE A 45 -1.55 11.28 4.80
N ARG A 46 -1.05 12.52 4.67
CA ARG A 46 0.17 12.83 3.91
C ARG A 46 1.37 12.09 4.50
N GLN A 47 1.54 12.13 5.82
CA GLN A 47 2.67 11.53 6.51
C GLN A 47 2.71 10.00 6.32
N ILE A 48 1.59 9.32 6.52
CA ILE A 48 1.48 7.86 6.33
C ILE A 48 1.83 7.50 4.89
N LEU A 49 1.25 8.21 3.92
CA LEU A 49 1.47 7.92 2.49
C LEU A 49 2.91 8.20 2.04
N HIS A 50 3.53 9.25 2.55
CA HIS A 50 4.95 9.53 2.34
C HIS A 50 5.83 8.40 2.89
N GLN A 51 5.61 8.00 4.15
CA GLN A 51 6.36 6.93 4.81
C GLN A 51 6.16 5.56 4.15
N MET A 52 4.99 5.33 3.55
CA MET A 52 4.67 4.10 2.81
C MET A 52 5.26 4.06 1.40
N SER A 53 5.60 5.22 0.81
CA SER A 53 6.05 5.31 -0.58
C SER A 53 7.19 4.33 -0.93
N PRO A 54 8.24 4.19 -0.10
CA PRO A 54 9.32 3.22 -0.39
C PRO A 54 8.84 1.77 -0.42
N GLN A 55 7.99 1.35 0.52
CA GLN A 55 7.49 -0.02 0.56
C GLN A 55 6.55 -0.29 -0.63
N LEU A 56 5.69 0.66 -0.99
CA LEU A 56 4.80 0.53 -2.14
C LEU A 56 5.57 0.37 -3.46
N GLN A 57 6.71 1.07 -3.60
CA GLN A 57 7.63 0.90 -4.73
C GLN A 57 8.31 -0.46 -4.71
N PHE A 58 8.84 -0.87 -3.55
CA PHE A 58 9.49 -2.17 -3.36
C PHE A 58 8.56 -3.32 -3.76
N PHE A 59 7.33 -3.30 -3.27
CA PHE A 59 6.31 -4.31 -3.59
C PHE A 59 5.72 -4.16 -5.00
N GLY A 60 5.99 -3.05 -5.67
CA GLY A 60 5.55 -2.80 -7.05
C GLY A 60 4.06 -2.56 -7.19
N ILE A 61 3.43 -1.83 -6.25
CA ILE A 61 2.01 -1.48 -6.34
C ILE A 61 1.83 -0.34 -7.36
N PRO A 62 1.15 -0.57 -8.50
CA PRO A 62 1.17 0.36 -9.62
C PRO A 62 0.33 1.62 -9.39
N GLY A 63 0.84 2.75 -9.87
CA GLY A 63 0.13 4.03 -9.87
C GLY A 63 -0.15 4.58 -8.48
N MET A 64 0.75 4.34 -7.53
CA MET A 64 0.72 4.93 -6.18
C MET A 64 1.58 6.20 -6.07
N LEU A 65 2.63 6.34 -6.87
CA LEU A 65 3.57 7.46 -6.73
C LEU A 65 3.00 8.81 -7.11
N THR A 66 2.34 8.91 -8.26
CA THR A 66 1.72 10.17 -8.70
C THR A 66 0.73 10.73 -7.66
N PRO A 67 -0.23 9.95 -7.13
CA PRO A 67 -1.14 10.48 -6.12
C PRO A 67 -0.46 10.79 -4.77
N ILE A 68 0.58 10.05 -4.38
CA ILE A 68 1.38 10.38 -3.18
C ILE A 68 2.07 11.73 -3.36
N ARG A 69 2.78 11.93 -4.48
CA ARG A 69 3.44 13.22 -4.78
C ARG A 69 2.46 14.36 -4.83
N ARG A 70 1.29 14.14 -5.43
CA ARG A 70 0.21 15.15 -5.43
C ARG A 70 -0.19 15.54 -4.01
N LEU A 71 -0.41 14.57 -3.12
CA LEU A 71 -0.72 14.84 -1.72
C LEU A 71 0.40 15.56 -0.98
N GLU A 72 1.67 15.25 -1.27
CA GLU A 72 2.80 15.96 -0.68
C GLU A 72 2.76 17.47 -0.97
N HIS A 73 2.27 17.87 -2.14
CA HIS A 73 2.23 19.28 -2.58
C HIS A 73 0.90 19.97 -2.28
N GLU A 74 -0.21 19.26 -2.37
CA GLU A 74 -1.56 19.87 -2.39
C GLU A 74 -2.40 19.59 -1.13
N TYR A 75 -1.92 18.84 -0.13
CA TYR A 75 -2.78 18.41 1.00
C TYR A 75 -3.46 19.57 1.76
N GLU A 76 -2.85 20.75 1.81
CA GLU A 76 -3.41 21.93 2.48
C GLU A 76 -4.53 22.59 1.66
N THR A 77 -4.35 22.68 0.34
CA THR A 77 -5.23 23.44 -0.56
C THR A 77 -6.29 22.57 -1.25
N MET A 78 -6.09 21.25 -1.30
CA MET A 78 -7.03 20.29 -1.88
C MET A 78 -8.38 20.33 -1.17
N SER A 79 -9.48 20.30 -1.91
CA SER A 79 -10.81 20.23 -1.28
C SER A 79 -11.01 18.91 -0.54
N ARG A 80 -11.82 18.90 0.52
CA ARG A 80 -12.11 17.68 1.29
C ARG A 80 -12.67 16.55 0.41
N LYS A 81 -13.57 16.88 -0.52
CA LYS A 81 -14.15 15.92 -1.48
C LYS A 81 -13.07 15.30 -2.35
N GLU A 82 -12.14 16.12 -2.84
CA GLU A 82 -11.05 15.67 -3.69
C GLU A 82 -10.04 14.82 -2.93
N LEU A 83 -9.64 15.23 -1.73
CA LEU A 83 -8.78 14.46 -0.83
C LEU A 83 -9.39 13.07 -0.58
N LYS A 84 -10.65 13.02 -0.19
CA LYS A 84 -11.37 11.77 0.04
C LYS A 84 -11.38 10.89 -1.20
N THR A 85 -11.70 11.46 -2.37
CA THR A 85 -11.72 10.73 -3.64
C THR A 85 -10.34 10.19 -4.02
N LEU A 86 -9.28 10.95 -3.76
CA LEU A 86 -7.91 10.54 -4.03
C LEU A 86 -7.48 9.39 -3.10
N VAL A 87 -7.67 9.56 -1.79
CA VAL A 87 -7.30 8.56 -0.78
C VAL A 87 -8.14 7.30 -0.92
N ASP A 88 -9.45 7.39 -1.17
CA ASP A 88 -10.32 6.22 -1.40
C ASP A 88 -9.85 5.39 -2.61
N ARG A 89 -9.40 6.03 -3.69
CA ARG A 89 -8.83 5.32 -4.84
C ARG A 89 -7.55 4.58 -4.50
N MET A 90 -6.70 5.19 -3.66
CA MET A 90 -5.46 4.56 -3.17
C MET A 90 -5.78 3.38 -2.25
N LEU A 91 -6.70 3.56 -1.31
CA LEU A 91 -7.17 2.51 -0.40
C LEU A 91 -7.69 1.30 -1.17
N LYS A 92 -8.52 1.50 -2.19
CA LYS A 92 -9.01 0.39 -3.05
C LYS A 92 -7.88 -0.42 -3.69
N LYS A 93 -6.80 0.24 -4.14
CA LYS A 93 -5.63 -0.45 -4.70
C LYS A 93 -4.86 -1.24 -3.63
N LEU A 94 -4.69 -0.63 -2.45
CA LEU A 94 -4.00 -1.27 -1.32
C LEU A 94 -4.77 -2.49 -0.81
N ASP A 95 -6.10 -2.38 -0.64
CA ASP A 95 -6.96 -3.49 -0.26
C ASP A 95 -6.91 -4.62 -1.32
N GLY A 96 -6.87 -4.27 -2.61
CA GLY A 96 -6.67 -5.23 -3.69
C GLY A 96 -5.33 -5.97 -3.60
N ALA A 97 -4.24 -5.24 -3.36
CA ALA A 97 -2.91 -5.83 -3.18
C ALA A 97 -2.81 -6.73 -1.94
N ILE A 98 -3.44 -6.34 -0.82
CA ILE A 98 -3.53 -7.17 0.39
C ILE A 98 -4.20 -8.51 0.08
N LYS A 99 -5.32 -8.49 -0.66
CA LYS A 99 -6.02 -9.71 -1.08
C LYS A 99 -5.19 -10.56 -2.03
N GLU A 100 -4.52 -9.94 -3.01
CA GLU A 100 -3.61 -10.64 -3.94
C GLU A 100 -2.48 -11.36 -3.19
N VAL A 101 -1.84 -10.67 -2.23
CA VAL A 101 -0.77 -11.24 -1.39
C VAL A 101 -1.28 -12.41 -0.56
N ALA A 102 -2.43 -12.25 0.10
CA ALA A 102 -3.03 -13.30 0.91
C ALA A 102 -3.34 -14.55 0.08
N LEU A 103 -3.87 -14.39 -1.14
CA LEU A 103 -4.13 -15.49 -2.06
C LEU A 103 -2.84 -16.18 -2.54
N ILE A 104 -1.78 -15.41 -2.81
CA ILE A 104 -0.50 -15.98 -3.25
C ILE A 104 0.15 -16.79 -2.14
N VAL A 105 0.18 -16.27 -0.90
CA VAL A 105 0.66 -17.03 0.26
C VAL A 105 -0.17 -18.31 0.42
N LYS A 106 -1.50 -18.18 0.38
CA LYS A 106 -2.41 -19.32 0.54
C LYS A 106 -2.18 -20.42 -0.49
N ASN A 107 -2.07 -20.05 -1.77
CA ASN A 107 -2.06 -21.01 -2.87
C ASN A 107 -0.68 -21.64 -3.12
N ASN A 108 0.41 -20.99 -2.66
CA ASN A 108 1.78 -21.40 -3.03
C ASN A 108 2.65 -21.78 -1.83
N PHE A 109 2.26 -21.41 -0.60
CA PHE A 109 3.15 -21.51 0.56
C PHE A 109 2.52 -22.13 1.81
N THR A 110 1.20 -22.05 1.97
CA THR A 110 0.50 -22.89 2.96
C THR A 110 0.08 -24.18 2.27
N ALA A 111 1.00 -25.15 2.21
CA ALA A 111 0.62 -26.55 2.10
C ALA A 111 0.22 -27.03 3.51
N PHE A 112 -0.83 -27.85 3.57
CA PHE A 112 -1.51 -28.42 4.74
C PHE A 112 -2.64 -27.56 5.34
#